data_AF-A0A1I5NC54-F1
#
_entry.id   AF-A0A1I5NC54-F1
#
_cell.length_a   1.000
_cell.length_b   1.000
_cell.length_c   1.000
_cell.angle_alpha   90.00
_cell.angle_beta   90.00
_cell.angle_gamma   90.00
#
_symmetry.space_group_name_H-M   'P 1'
#
loop_
_entity.id
_entity.type
_entity.pdbx_description
1 polymer ?
#
loop_
_entity_poly.entity_id
_entity_poly.type
_entity_poly.pdbx_seq_one_letter_code
_entity_poly.pdbx_strand_id
1 'polypeptide(L)'
;MLTPVRVWDDPTGTDRVLIGGRTLTLRRSPAGAPESPPCDEHLVAGPEEVSRAWLACADVIVGQAADPDRLRASSPGCLVAVAVNPRACLVSAGDLEARLDPVLGGTCQAGDAALYASALHAWLVTGGVPGALTRLTLVRGTTVTMVRMRDRRVARPAARRAAL
;
A
#
# COMPACT_ATOMS: atom_id res chain seq x y z
N MET A 1 26.54 11.71 -1.53
CA MET A 1 25.98 10.66 -2.42
C MET A 1 25.17 9.73 -1.55
N LEU A 2 23.86 9.72 -1.72
CA LEU A 2 22.91 8.95 -0.90
C LEU A 2 21.97 8.22 -1.85
N THR A 3 21.81 6.92 -1.63
CA THR A 3 21.09 5.99 -2.50
C THR A 3 19.60 6.06 -2.20
N PRO A 4 18.74 6.53 -3.12
CA PRO A 4 17.30 6.38 -2.96
C PRO A 4 16.95 4.89 -3.09
N VAL A 5 16.06 4.37 -2.25
CA VAL A 5 15.51 3.02 -2.38
C VAL A 5 14.73 2.98 -3.69
N ARG A 6 15.41 2.46 -4.71
CA ARG A 6 14.94 2.22 -6.07
C ARG A 6 14.36 0.81 -6.12
N VAL A 7 13.13 0.66 -6.58
CA VAL A 7 12.65 -0.62 -7.11
C VAL A 7 12.47 -0.44 -8.62
N TRP A 8 13.60 -0.52 -9.33
CA TRP A 8 13.70 -0.61 -10.79
C TRP A 8 14.33 -1.98 -11.15
N ASP A 9 14.12 -2.43 -12.39
CA ASP A 9 14.40 -3.75 -13.03
C ASP A 9 13.15 -4.66 -13.12
N ASP A 10 12.73 -5.26 -14.24
CA ASP A 10 13.35 -5.60 -15.54
C ASP A 10 12.19 -5.85 -16.59
N PRO A 11 12.40 -5.81 -17.92
CA PRO A 11 11.36 -5.95 -18.92
C PRO A 11 11.00 -7.44 -19.08
N THR A 12 9.89 -7.88 -18.48
CA THR A 12 9.05 -9.02 -18.96
C THR A 12 7.84 -9.33 -18.07
N GLY A 13 7.65 -8.68 -16.91
CA GLY A 13 6.56 -9.02 -15.98
C GLY A 13 5.49 -7.94 -15.83
N THR A 14 4.22 -8.32 -16.01
CA THR A 14 3.10 -7.54 -15.47
C THR A 14 2.68 -8.17 -14.14
N ASP A 15 2.84 -7.45 -13.03
CA ASP A 15 2.39 -7.93 -11.72
C ASP A 15 0.86 -7.94 -11.69
N ARG A 16 0.27 -9.02 -11.16
CA ARG A 16 -1.18 -9.14 -11.01
C ARG A 16 -1.56 -9.24 -9.55
N VAL A 17 -2.55 -8.46 -9.13
CA VAL A 17 -3.12 -8.55 -7.78
C VAL A 17 -4.58 -8.95 -7.89
N LEU A 18 -4.94 -10.03 -7.20
CA LEU A 18 -6.34 -10.44 -7.05
C LEU A 18 -6.89 -9.87 -5.74
N ILE A 19 -7.98 -9.10 -5.86
CA ILE A 19 -8.61 -8.38 -4.75
C ILE A 19 -10.13 -8.34 -4.98
N GLY A 20 -10.93 -8.70 -3.96
CA GLY A 20 -12.39 -8.64 -4.06
C GLY A 20 -12.99 -9.42 -5.25
N GLY A 21 -12.35 -10.50 -5.70
CA GLY A 21 -12.78 -11.27 -6.88
C GLY A 21 -12.39 -10.64 -8.24
N ARG A 22 -11.66 -9.53 -8.24
CA ARG A 22 -11.13 -8.85 -9.43
C ARG A 22 -9.64 -9.11 -9.59
N THR A 23 -9.16 -9.09 -10.83
CA THR A 23 -7.73 -9.14 -11.15
C THR A 23 -7.30 -7.76 -11.63
N LEU A 24 -6.33 -7.16 -10.95
CA LEU A 24 -5.70 -5.91 -11.33
C LEU A 24 -4.33 -6.17 -11.91
N THR A 25 -4.05 -5.50 -13.01
CA THR A 25 -2.82 -5.59 -13.77
C THR A 25 -2.04 -4.31 -13.49
N LEU A 26 -0.98 -4.40 -12.71
CA LEU A 26 -0.17 -3.25 -12.32
C LEU A 26 1.06 -3.17 -13.22
N ARG A 27 1.21 -2.06 -13.93
CA ARG A 27 2.36 -1.75 -14.77
C ARG A 27 3.13 -0.61 -14.12
N ARG A 28 4.45 -0.75 -14.06
CA ARG A 28 5.34 0.33 -13.61
C ARG A 28 5.79 1.12 -14.82
N SER A 29 5.79 2.45 -14.70
CA SER A 29 6.33 3.32 -15.74
C SER A 29 7.85 3.13 -15.87
N PRO A 30 8.41 3.19 -17.10
CA PRO A 30 9.85 3.06 -17.34
C PRO A 30 10.64 4.19 -16.63
N ALA A 31 11.93 3.95 -16.37
CA ALA A 31 12.78 4.89 -15.65
C ALA A 31 12.96 6.22 -16.41
N GLY A 32 12.75 7.34 -15.71
CA GLY A 32 12.78 8.70 -16.25
C GLY A 32 11.60 9.49 -15.69
N ALA A 33 11.74 10.04 -14.49
CA ALA A 33 10.65 10.79 -13.87
C ALA A 33 10.43 12.10 -14.64
N PRO A 34 9.19 12.43 -15.01
CA PRO A 34 8.88 13.80 -15.42
C PRO A 34 9.27 14.76 -14.29
N GLU A 35 9.69 15.99 -14.62
CA GLU A 35 10.06 17.00 -13.60
C GLU A 35 8.88 17.36 -12.67
N SER A 36 7.66 16.99 -13.05
CA SER A 36 6.42 17.25 -12.34
C SER A 36 5.51 16.01 -12.33
N PRO A 37 4.68 15.82 -11.29
CA PRO A 37 3.78 14.67 -11.21
C PRO A 37 2.74 14.69 -12.36
N PRO A 38 2.58 13.58 -13.10
CA PRO A 38 1.50 13.45 -14.07
C PRO A 38 0.15 13.45 -13.35
N CYS A 39 -0.86 14.06 -13.96
CA CYS A 39 -2.19 14.25 -13.35
C CYS A 39 -3.19 13.12 -13.67
N ASP A 40 -2.85 12.25 -14.62
CA ASP A 40 -3.70 11.18 -15.16
C ASP A 40 -3.20 9.76 -14.80
N GLU A 41 -2.06 9.66 -14.12
CA GLU A 41 -1.47 8.38 -13.70
C GLU A 41 -1.72 8.10 -12.21
N HIS A 42 -1.79 6.82 -11.87
CA HIS A 42 -1.80 6.36 -10.47
C HIS A 42 -0.40 6.51 -9.87
N LEU A 43 -0.26 7.37 -8.86
CA LEU A 43 1.00 7.75 -8.25
C LEU A 43 1.23 7.06 -6.91
N VAL A 44 2.42 6.44 -6.79
CA VAL A 44 2.89 5.81 -5.54
C VAL A 44 4.17 6.50 -5.08
N ALA A 45 4.11 7.19 -3.94
CA ALA A 45 5.29 7.71 -3.29
C ALA A 45 5.95 6.62 -2.44
N GLY A 46 7.22 6.33 -2.72
CA GLY A 46 8.03 5.40 -1.94
C GLY A 46 8.51 6.01 -0.60
N PRO A 47 9.14 5.20 0.26
CA PRO A 47 9.59 5.65 1.59
C PRO A 47 10.65 6.74 1.58
N GLU A 48 11.40 6.88 0.49
CA GLU A 48 12.45 7.90 0.34
C GLU A 48 11.98 9.16 -0.38
N GLU A 49 10.70 9.23 -0.77
CA GLU A 49 10.15 10.43 -1.40
C GLU A 49 9.95 11.55 -0.37
N VAL A 50 10.54 12.70 -0.62
CA VAL A 50 10.55 13.87 0.29
C VAL A 50 9.96 15.12 -0.35
N SER A 51 9.69 15.10 -1.66
CA SER A 51 9.10 16.20 -2.38
C SER A 51 7.64 16.37 -1.98
N ARG A 52 7.33 17.53 -1.40
CA ARG A 52 5.96 17.89 -1.01
C ARG A 52 4.99 17.89 -2.19
N ALA A 53 5.46 18.27 -3.39
CA ALA A 53 4.62 18.28 -4.58
C ALA A 53 4.20 16.86 -4.98
N TRP A 54 5.14 15.91 -4.98
CA TRP A 54 4.86 14.50 -5.27
C TRP A 54 4.01 13.84 -4.18
N LEU A 55 4.32 14.08 -2.90
CA LEU A 55 3.53 13.56 -1.78
C LEU A 55 2.09 14.10 -1.78
N ALA A 56 1.87 15.34 -2.22
CA ALA A 56 0.53 15.92 -2.32
C ALA A 56 -0.30 15.31 -3.46
N CYS A 57 0.35 14.82 -4.53
CA CYS A 57 -0.29 14.20 -5.68
C CYS A 57 -0.38 12.66 -5.59
N ALA A 58 0.28 12.04 -4.61
CA ALA A 58 0.35 10.59 -4.52
C ALA A 58 -0.98 9.97 -4.05
N ASP A 59 -1.54 9.06 -4.84
CA ASP A 59 -2.69 8.23 -4.45
C ASP A 59 -2.33 7.31 -3.28
N VAL A 60 -1.08 6.82 -3.30
CA VAL A 60 -0.53 5.88 -2.33
C VAL A 60 0.79 6.40 -1.76
N ILE A 61 0.95 6.30 -0.44
CA ILE A 61 2.23 6.61 0.23
C ILE A 61 2.72 5.37 0.98
N VAL A 62 3.96 4.98 0.71
CA VAL A 62 4.67 3.90 1.42
C VAL A 62 5.67 4.53 2.38
N GLY A 63 5.52 4.31 3.68
CA GLY A 63 6.46 4.77 4.70
C GLY A 63 7.22 3.64 5.39
N GLN A 64 8.35 3.96 6.03
CA GLN A 64 9.04 3.04 6.93
C GLN A 64 8.59 3.27 8.38
N ALA A 65 8.14 2.20 9.06
CA ALA A 65 7.88 2.17 10.51
C ALA A 65 7.02 3.32 11.10
N ALA A 66 6.37 4.11 10.27
CA ALA A 66 5.51 5.21 10.66
C ALA A 66 4.08 4.72 10.93
N ASP A 67 3.30 5.55 11.62
CA ASP A 67 1.86 5.36 11.73
C ASP A 67 1.21 5.72 10.37
N PRO A 68 0.62 4.75 9.65
CA PRO A 68 0.02 5.03 8.34
C PRO A 68 -1.15 6.02 8.42
N ASP A 69 -1.86 6.10 9.56
CA ASP A 69 -2.93 7.09 9.74
C ASP A 69 -2.37 8.52 9.74
N ARG A 70 -1.22 8.73 10.42
CA ARG A 70 -0.54 10.02 10.43
C ARG A 70 -0.01 10.40 9.06
N LEU A 71 0.58 9.46 8.33
CA LEU A 71 1.06 9.69 6.97
C LEU A 71 -0.08 10.12 6.04
N ARG A 72 -1.23 9.45 6.13
CA ARG A 72 -2.41 9.79 5.35
C ARG A 72 -2.95 11.18 5.74
N ALA A 73 -3.03 11.47 7.04
CA ALA A 73 -3.51 12.76 7.52
C ALA A 73 -2.62 13.95 7.10
N SER A 74 -1.32 13.74 6.91
CA SER A 74 -0.39 14.77 6.45
C SER A 74 -0.38 14.99 4.94
N SER A 75 -1.06 14.16 4.16
CA SER A 75 -0.99 14.15 2.69
C SER A 75 -2.40 14.12 2.09
N PRO A 76 -3.02 15.28 1.81
CA PRO A 76 -4.43 15.36 1.44
C PRO A 76 -4.85 14.57 0.19
N GLY A 77 -3.93 14.32 -0.75
CA GLY A 77 -4.18 13.48 -1.93
C GLY A 77 -4.07 11.98 -1.68
N CYS A 78 -3.55 11.57 -0.52
CA CYS A 78 -3.31 10.16 -0.21
C CYS A 78 -4.59 9.47 0.25
N LEU A 79 -5.07 8.53 -0.56
CA LEU A 79 -6.20 7.67 -0.18
C LEU A 79 -5.76 6.43 0.59
N VAL A 80 -4.58 5.90 0.31
CA VAL A 80 -4.03 4.72 1.00
C VAL A 80 -2.60 4.97 1.46
N ALA A 81 -2.36 4.91 2.76
CA ALA A 81 -1.03 4.93 3.33
C ALA A 81 -0.66 3.53 3.84
N VAL A 82 0.57 3.09 3.56
CA VAL A 82 1.10 1.82 4.04
C VAL A 82 2.43 2.02 4.75
N ALA A 83 2.56 1.47 5.95
CA ALA A 83 3.81 1.42 6.67
C ALA A 83 4.38 0.01 6.61
N VAL A 84 5.60 -0.09 6.09
CA VAL A 84 6.34 -1.35 6.03
C VAL A 84 6.94 -1.63 7.40
N ASN A 85 6.72 -2.84 7.91
CA ASN A 85 7.40 -3.33 9.10
C ASN A 85 7.97 -4.74 8.85
N PRO A 86 8.95 -5.21 9.65
CA PRO A 86 9.60 -6.49 9.41
C PRO A 86 8.67 -7.73 9.43
N ARG A 87 7.46 -7.62 9.98
CA ARG A 87 6.53 -8.74 10.20
C ARG A 87 5.24 -8.64 9.38
N ALA A 88 4.93 -7.49 8.80
CA ALA A 88 3.66 -7.17 8.15
C ALA A 88 3.73 -5.79 7.46
N CYS A 89 2.70 -5.49 6.67
CA CYS A 89 2.41 -4.11 6.29
C CYS A 89 1.21 -3.59 7.09
N LEU A 90 1.29 -2.36 7.60
CA LEU A 90 0.15 -1.69 8.23
C LEU A 90 -0.45 -0.73 7.23
N VAL A 91 -1.77 -0.74 7.08
CA VAL A 91 -2.48 0.03 6.07
C VAL A 91 -3.49 0.94 6.75
N SER A 92 -3.56 2.18 6.29
CA SER A 92 -4.63 3.14 6.57
C SER A 92 -5.30 3.53 5.26
N ALA A 93 -6.62 3.38 5.18
CA ALA A 93 -7.41 3.84 4.04
C ALA A 93 -8.83 4.21 4.48
N GLY A 94 -9.17 5.51 4.48
CA GLY A 94 -10.48 5.96 4.97
C GLY A 94 -10.71 5.60 6.44
N ASP A 95 -11.68 4.72 6.69
CA ASP A 95 -12.02 4.14 8.00
C ASP A 95 -11.40 2.75 8.25
N LEU A 96 -10.61 2.23 7.31
CA LEU A 96 -9.89 0.97 7.45
C LEU A 96 -8.51 1.20 8.09
N GLU A 97 -8.28 0.53 9.22
CA GLU A 97 -6.96 0.29 9.79
C GLU A 97 -6.67 -1.21 9.71
N ALA A 98 -5.78 -1.63 8.82
CA ALA A 98 -5.54 -3.05 8.58
C ALA A 98 -4.08 -3.46 8.77
N ARG A 99 -3.89 -4.74 9.07
CA ARG A 99 -2.60 -5.42 9.00
C ARG A 99 -2.63 -6.43 7.85
N LEU A 100 -1.63 -6.33 6.99
CA LEU A 100 -1.36 -7.24 5.88
C LEU A 100 -0.29 -8.25 6.30
N ASP A 101 -0.70 -9.50 6.47
CA ASP A 101 0.15 -10.62 6.89
C ASP A 101 0.42 -11.57 5.71
N PRO A 102 1.67 -11.68 5.22
CA PRO A 102 2.05 -12.70 4.25
C PRO A 102 1.82 -14.12 4.83
N VAL A 103 1.03 -14.95 4.16
CA VAL A 103 0.54 -16.23 4.72
C VAL A 103 1.65 -17.26 4.94
N LEU A 104 2.72 -17.22 4.13
CA LEU A 104 3.83 -18.18 4.19
C LEU A 104 5.07 -17.64 4.93
N GLY A 105 4.92 -16.65 5.81
CA GLY A 105 6.01 -16.15 6.65
C GLY A 105 7.01 -15.23 5.95
N GLY A 106 6.59 -14.54 4.90
CA GLY A 106 7.40 -13.54 4.19
C GLY A 106 7.50 -12.19 4.91
N THR A 107 8.49 -11.40 4.54
CA THR A 107 8.57 -9.98 4.93
C THR A 107 7.75 -9.14 3.97
N CYS A 108 7.12 -8.07 4.46
CA CYS A 108 6.53 -7.08 3.57
C CYS A 108 7.67 -6.14 3.14
N GLN A 109 7.99 -6.10 1.84
CA GLN A 109 8.96 -5.16 1.29
C GLN A 109 8.24 -3.93 0.72
N ALA A 110 8.93 -2.80 0.59
CA ALA A 110 8.32 -1.56 0.08
C ALA A 110 7.66 -1.73 -1.31
N GLY A 111 8.27 -2.52 -2.21
CA GLY A 111 7.71 -2.81 -3.52
C GLY A 111 6.40 -3.62 -3.45
N ASP A 112 6.31 -4.59 -2.54
CA ASP A 112 5.08 -5.37 -2.37
C ASP A 112 4.00 -4.54 -1.66
N ALA A 113 4.40 -3.73 -0.67
CA ALA A 113 3.53 -2.77 0.01
C ALA A 113 2.88 -1.80 -0.99
N ALA A 114 3.66 -1.27 -1.93
CA ALA A 114 3.18 -0.44 -3.02
C ALA A 114 2.12 -1.16 -3.87
N LEU A 115 2.35 -2.43 -4.25
CA LEU A 115 1.40 -3.21 -5.04
C LEU A 115 0.10 -3.48 -4.28
N TYR A 116 0.19 -3.90 -3.01
CA TYR A 116 -0.98 -4.15 -2.18
C TYR A 116 -1.80 -2.88 -1.94
N ALA A 117 -1.13 -1.77 -1.63
CA ALA A 117 -1.78 -0.49 -1.41
C ALA A 117 -2.39 0.07 -2.70
N SER A 118 -1.74 -0.12 -3.85
CA SER A 118 -2.30 0.27 -5.16
C SER A 118 -3.52 -0.57 -5.53
N ALA A 119 -3.50 -1.87 -5.26
CA ALA A 119 -4.66 -2.73 -5.48
C ALA A 119 -5.83 -2.35 -4.56
N LEU A 120 -5.54 -2.03 -3.30
CA LEU A 120 -6.54 -1.53 -2.37
C LEU A 120 -7.11 -0.18 -2.83
N HIS A 121 -6.26 0.76 -3.26
CA HIS A 121 -6.68 2.03 -3.83
C HIS A 121 -7.67 1.82 -4.97
N ALA A 122 -7.29 1.02 -5.97
CA ALA A 122 -8.14 0.68 -7.11
C ALA A 122 -9.47 0.02 -6.71
N TRP A 123 -9.47 -0.85 -5.68
CA TRP A 123 -10.70 -1.42 -5.15
C TRP A 123 -11.62 -0.37 -4.53
N LEU A 124 -11.07 0.53 -3.70
CA LEU A 124 -11.83 1.57 -3.03
C LEU A 124 -12.44 2.57 -4.02
N VAL A 125 -11.65 3.07 -4.97
CA VAL A 125 -12.14 4.03 -5.98
C VAL A 125 -13.17 3.43 -6.92
N THR A 126 -13.24 2.11 -7.03
CA THR A 126 -14.27 1.40 -7.81
C THR A 126 -15.46 0.94 -6.97
N GLY A 127 -15.66 1.54 -5.79
CA GLY A 127 -16.82 1.33 -4.91
C GLY A 127 -16.68 0.15 -3.94
N GLY A 128 -15.48 -0.39 -3.80
CA GLY A 128 -15.19 -1.49 -2.89
C GLY A 128 -15.31 -1.09 -1.42
N VAL A 129 -15.95 -1.94 -0.62
CA VAL A 129 -16.06 -1.73 0.84
C VAL A 129 -14.78 -2.21 1.53
N PRO A 130 -14.09 -1.37 2.32
CA PRO A 130 -12.83 -1.76 2.96
C PRO A 130 -12.96 -3.00 3.87
N GLY A 131 -14.01 -3.06 4.69
CA GLY A 131 -14.25 -4.16 5.62
C GLY A 131 -14.66 -5.50 4.98
N ALA A 132 -14.97 -5.51 3.67
CA ALA A 132 -15.30 -6.74 2.95
C ALA A 132 -14.06 -7.55 2.53
N LEU A 133 -12.87 -6.94 2.61
CA LEU A 133 -11.62 -7.58 2.20
C LEU A 133 -10.96 -8.32 3.36
N THR A 134 -10.78 -9.63 3.18
CA THR A 134 -10.06 -10.49 4.15
C THR A 134 -8.72 -10.99 3.61
N ARG A 135 -8.49 -10.85 2.29
CA ARG A 135 -7.28 -11.35 1.62
C ARG A 135 -6.98 -10.63 0.31
N LEU A 136 -5.70 -10.64 -0.05
CA LEU A 136 -5.19 -10.34 -1.38
C LEU A 136 -4.29 -11.49 -1.86
N THR A 137 -4.16 -11.64 -3.18
CA THR A 137 -3.18 -12.56 -3.77
C THR A 137 -2.34 -11.80 -4.80
N LEU A 138 -1.02 -11.80 -4.61
CA LEU A 138 -0.06 -11.29 -5.59
C LEU A 138 0.45 -12.45 -6.44
N VAL A 139 0.50 -12.23 -7.75
CA VAL A 139 1.05 -13.16 -8.74
C VAL A 139 2.16 -12.46 -9.50
N ARG A 140 3.39 -13.00 -9.39
CA ARG A 140 4.60 -12.52 -10.09
C ARG A 140 5.26 -13.68 -10.81
N GLY A 141 5.16 -13.71 -12.14
CA GLY A 141 5.59 -14.87 -12.93
C GLY A 141 4.82 -16.12 -12.50
N THR A 142 5.55 -17.16 -12.04
CA THR A 142 4.99 -18.40 -11.50
C THR A 142 4.78 -18.38 -9.98
N THR A 143 5.18 -17.30 -9.30
CA THR A 143 5.09 -17.17 -7.85
C THR A 143 3.75 -16.60 -7.44
N VAL A 144 3.09 -17.24 -6.48
CA VAL A 144 1.81 -16.81 -5.89
C VAL A 144 1.98 -16.57 -4.40
N THR A 145 1.73 -15.33 -3.97
CA THR A 145 1.81 -14.91 -2.57
C THR A 145 0.43 -14.51 -2.09
N MET A 146 -0.08 -15.19 -1.06
CA MET A 146 -1.32 -14.80 -0.39
C MET A 146 -1.00 -13.89 0.80
N VAL A 147 -1.80 -12.83 0.95
CA VAL A 147 -1.71 -11.87 2.06
C VAL A 147 -3.07 -11.79 2.73
N ARG A 148 -3.10 -12.03 4.04
CA ARG A 148 -4.31 -11.87 4.85
C ARG A 148 -4.43 -10.41 5.30
N MET A 149 -5.64 -9.87 5.19
CA MET A 149 -5.98 -8.57 5.73
C MET A 149 -6.72 -8.77 7.05
N ARG A 150 -6.25 -8.11 8.10
CA ARG A 150 -6.87 -8.14 9.42
C ARG A 150 -7.19 -6.72 9.86
N ASP A 151 -8.47 -6.46 10.08
CA ASP A 151 -8.92 -5.20 10.68
C ASP A 151 -8.37 -5.08 12.11
N ARG A 152 -7.66 -3.99 12.37
CA ARG A 152 -7.08 -3.68 13.68
C ARG A 152 -8.08 -3.05 14.63
N ARG A 153 -9.15 -2.44 14.14
CA ARG A 153 -10.20 -1.84 14.99
C ARG A 153 -10.97 -2.92 15.73
N VAL A 154 -11.30 -4.01 15.04
CA VAL A 154 -11.97 -5.18 15.65
C VAL A 154 -11.06 -5.89 16.66
N ALA A 155 -9.73 -5.78 16.49
CA ALA A 155 -8.75 -6.41 17.37
C ALA A 155 -8.30 -5.56 18.56
N ARG A 156 -8.67 -4.26 18.66
CA ARG A 156 -8.45 -3.48 19.88
C ARG A 156 -9.39 -4.04 20.95
N PRO A 157 -8.87 -4.58 22.07
CA PRO A 157 -9.73 -4.83 23.22
C PRO A 157 -10.37 -3.50 23.57
N ALA A 158 -11.70 -3.47 23.72
CA ALA A 158 -12.38 -2.31 24.26
C ALA A 158 -11.59 -1.87 25.49
N ALA A 159 -10.96 -0.71 25.42
CA ALA A 159 -10.21 -0.15 26.53
C ALA A 159 -11.16 -0.24 27.73
N ARG A 160 -10.75 -1.00 28.75
CA ARG A 160 -11.45 -1.08 30.03
C ARG A 160 -11.94 0.32 30.33
N ARG A 161 -13.26 0.49 30.44
CA ARG A 161 -13.84 1.61 31.18
C ARG A 161 -13.13 1.60 32.53
N ALA A 162 -12.12 2.43 32.67
CA ALA A 162 -11.64 2.83 33.97
C ALA A 162 -12.74 3.73 34.50
N ALA A 163 -13.68 3.10 35.21
CA ALA A 163 -14.36 3.79 36.28
C ALA A 163 -13.27 4.16 37.29
N LEU A 164 -13.11 5.46 37.53
CA LEU A 164 -12.91 6.11 38.82
C LEU A 164 -12.94 7.63 38.60
#